data_AF-A0A0G0NAW2-F1
#
_entry.id   AF-A0A0G0NAW2-F1
#
_cell.length_a   1.000
_cell.length_b   1.000
_cell.length_c   1.000
_cell.angle_alpha   90.00
_cell.angle_beta   90.00
_cell.angle_gamma   90.00
#
_symmetry.space_group_name_H-M   'P 1'
#
loop_
_entity.id
_entity.type
_entity.pdbx_description
1 polymer ?
#
loop_
_entity_poly.entity_id
_entity_poly.type
_entity_poly.pdbx_seq_one_letter_code
_entity_poly.pdbx_strand_id
1 'polypeptide(L)'
;MIIFIDESGISRDAGYSTTAVVYVEINDLDKIEKQIVQILSEMNLQTFHWADHGWKIRDKFFRNVMKLEFKFKIAIFKNPILPEKMIETVFQHLITEKYIKNIYVDGKKPKWYERKLKKVLRDKGASVKKLKTVRDEISQPGI
;
A
#
# COMPACT_ATOMS: atom_id res chain seq x y z
N MET A 1 13.71 -0.98 5.02
CA MET A 1 12.45 -1.27 4.32
C MET A 1 11.28 -0.60 5.01
N ILE A 2 10.52 0.18 4.26
CA ILE A 2 9.21 0.71 4.64
C ILE A 2 8.17 0.01 3.78
N ILE A 3 7.04 -0.36 4.40
CA ILE A 3 5.93 -1.08 3.75
C ILE A 3 4.67 -0.24 3.81
N PHE A 4 3.98 -0.13 2.68
CA PHE A 4 2.64 0.43 2.58
C PHE A 4 1.65 -0.69 2.25
N ILE A 5 0.50 -0.69 2.95
CA ILE A 5 -0.61 -1.61 2.75
C ILE A 5 -1.87 -0.81 2.46
N ASP A 6 -2.39 -0.97 1.26
CA ASP A 6 -3.66 -0.39 0.82
C ASP A 6 -4.65 -1.50 0.39
N GLU A 7 -5.93 -1.27 0.66
CA GLU A 7 -7.05 -2.16 0.35
C GLU A 7 -8.14 -1.43 -0.44
N SER A 8 -8.36 -1.85 -1.69
CA SER A 8 -9.42 -1.30 -2.53
C SER A 8 -10.46 -2.37 -2.92
N GLY A 9 -11.73 -1.96 -3.12
CA GLY A 9 -12.76 -2.74 -3.82
C GLY A 9 -13.80 -3.53 -3.01
N ILE A 10 -14.19 -3.07 -1.81
CA ILE A 10 -15.29 -3.71 -1.05
C ILE A 10 -16.65 -3.16 -1.52
N SER A 11 -17.25 -3.82 -2.51
CA SER A 11 -18.69 -3.68 -2.80
C SER A 11 -19.52 -4.30 -1.67
N ARG A 12 -20.62 -3.64 -1.26
CA ARG A 12 -21.60 -4.22 -0.30
C ARG A 12 -22.47 -5.31 -0.93
N ASP A 13 -22.53 -5.37 -2.26
CA ASP A 13 -23.32 -6.36 -2.99
C ASP A 13 -22.57 -7.70 -3.04
N ALA A 14 -23.20 -8.72 -2.45
CA ALA A 14 -22.67 -10.07 -2.40
C ALA A 14 -22.47 -10.62 -3.82
N GLY A 15 -21.23 -11.04 -4.15
CA GLY A 15 -20.91 -11.75 -5.40
C GLY A 15 -19.97 -11.04 -6.38
N TYR A 16 -19.62 -9.75 -6.17
CA TYR A 16 -18.71 -9.00 -7.06
C TYR A 16 -17.62 -8.19 -6.32
N SER A 17 -17.29 -8.53 -5.08
CA SER A 17 -16.29 -7.79 -4.30
C SER A 17 -14.89 -8.29 -4.64
N THR A 18 -13.96 -7.41 -5.01
CA THR A 18 -12.55 -7.77 -5.21
C THR A 18 -11.72 -6.98 -4.22
N THR A 19 -10.98 -7.65 -3.36
CA THR A 19 -10.02 -6.99 -2.47
C THR A 19 -8.62 -7.16 -3.04
N ALA A 20 -7.97 -6.06 -3.37
CA ALA A 20 -6.54 -6.05 -3.61
C ALA A 20 -5.83 -5.63 -2.33
N VAL A 21 -4.78 -6.35 -1.96
CA VAL A 21 -3.85 -5.92 -0.92
C VAL A 21 -2.50 -5.71 -1.58
N VAL A 22 -2.03 -4.47 -1.53
CA VAL A 22 -0.77 -4.07 -2.14
C VAL A 22 0.29 -3.97 -1.04
N TYR A 23 1.48 -4.46 -1.35
CA TYR A 23 2.69 -4.34 -0.54
C TYR A 23 3.71 -3.61 -1.38
N VAL A 24 4.21 -2.46 -0.92
CA VAL A 24 5.29 -1.72 -1.59
C VAL A 24 6.50 -1.68 -0.67
N GLU A 25 7.62 -2.18 -1.15
CA GLU A 25 8.93 -2.12 -0.49
C GLU A 25 9.75 -0.97 -1.08
N ILE A 26 10.17 -0.07 -0.18
CA ILE A 26 11.07 1.03 -0.48
C ILE A 26 12.29 0.97 0.45
N ASN A 27 13.48 1.09 -0.16
CA ASN A 27 14.76 1.13 0.55
C ASN A 27 15.09 2.52 1.09
N ASP A 28 14.89 3.55 0.26
CA ASP A 28 15.15 4.96 0.53
C ASP A 28 13.90 5.80 0.20
N LEU A 29 13.11 6.10 1.23
CA LEU A 29 11.85 6.84 1.08
C LEU A 29 12.09 8.29 0.67
N ASP A 30 13.09 8.95 1.26
CA ASP A 30 13.38 10.36 0.99
C ASP A 30 13.80 10.56 -0.47
N LYS A 31 14.55 9.61 -1.04
CA LYS A 31 14.90 9.60 -2.47
C LYS A 31 13.65 9.46 -3.34
N ILE A 32 12.77 8.50 -3.03
CA ILE A 32 11.55 8.27 -3.81
C ILE A 32 10.61 9.48 -3.74
N GLU A 33 10.38 10.06 -2.56
CA GLU A 33 9.52 11.24 -2.40
C GLU A 33 10.03 12.41 -3.26
N LYS A 34 11.34 12.69 -3.24
CA LYS A 34 11.96 13.72 -4.10
C LYS A 34 11.77 13.42 -5.59
N GLN A 35 11.93 12.16 -6.00
CA GLN A 35 11.73 11.77 -7.40
C GLN A 35 10.27 11.89 -7.83
N ILE A 36 9.30 11.58 -6.96
CA ILE A 36 7.88 11.78 -7.26
C ILE A 36 7.56 13.26 -7.41
N VAL A 37 8.05 14.12 -6.51
CA VAL A 37 7.90 15.58 -6.62
C VAL A 37 8.48 16.10 -7.94
N GLN A 38 9.64 15.57 -8.36
CA GLN A 38 10.22 15.92 -9.65
C GLN A 38 9.34 15.47 -10.83
N ILE A 39 8.81 14.25 -10.81
CA ILE A 39 7.88 13.76 -11.84
C ILE A 39 6.64 14.65 -11.94
N LEU A 40 6.06 15.06 -10.80
CA LEU A 40 4.90 15.95 -10.77
C LEU A 40 5.24 17.32 -11.38
N SER A 41 6.40 17.89 -11.02
CA SER A 41 6.88 19.15 -11.59
C SER A 41 7.09 19.08 -13.10
N GLU A 42 7.71 18.01 -13.62
CA GLU A 42 7.89 17.77 -15.07
C GLU A 42 6.54 17.58 -15.81
N MET A 43 5.49 17.25 -15.08
CA MET A 43 4.12 17.13 -15.57
C MET A 43 3.29 18.41 -15.38
N ASN A 44 3.88 19.48 -14.82
CA ASN A 44 3.19 20.70 -14.39
C ASN A 44 2.02 20.43 -13.41
N LEU A 45 2.22 19.47 -12.51
CA LEU A 45 1.28 19.11 -11.45
C LEU A 45 1.89 19.43 -10.08
N GLN A 46 1.06 19.89 -9.14
CA GLN A 46 1.45 20.07 -7.74
C GLN A 46 1.16 18.82 -6.90
N THR A 47 0.05 18.16 -7.20
CA THR A 47 -0.41 16.93 -6.57
C THR A 47 -0.94 15.99 -7.65
N PHE A 48 -1.06 14.70 -7.31
CA PHE A 48 -1.69 13.73 -8.17
C PHE A 48 -2.67 12.90 -7.35
N HIS A 49 -3.93 12.94 -7.74
CA HIS A 49 -4.95 12.05 -7.22
C HIS A 49 -5.59 11.32 -8.40
N TRP A 50 -5.75 9.99 -8.28
CA TRP A 50 -6.13 9.16 -9.43
C TRP A 50 -7.47 9.60 -10.05
N ALA A 51 -8.45 9.98 -9.23
CA ALA A 51 -9.77 10.38 -9.69
C ALA A 51 -9.78 11.69 -10.51
N ASP A 52 -8.80 12.56 -10.31
CA ASP A 52 -8.85 13.96 -10.74
C ASP A 52 -8.34 14.16 -12.18
N HIS A 53 -7.74 13.13 -12.77
CA HIS A 53 -7.04 13.24 -14.04
C HIS A 53 -7.54 12.26 -15.10
N GLY A 54 -7.52 12.69 -16.37
CA GLY A 54 -7.83 11.83 -17.52
C GLY A 54 -6.75 10.79 -17.82
N TRP A 55 -7.09 9.75 -18.60
CA TRP A 55 -6.21 8.61 -18.87
C TRP A 55 -4.81 8.99 -19.38
N LYS A 56 -4.71 10.00 -20.24
CA LYS A 56 -3.42 10.47 -20.80
C LYS A 56 -2.45 10.94 -19.72
N ILE A 57 -2.94 11.65 -18.71
CA ILE A 57 -2.13 12.11 -17.57
C ILE A 57 -1.78 10.93 -16.66
N ARG A 58 -2.76 10.05 -16.39
CA ARG A 58 -2.56 8.83 -15.58
C ARG A 58 -1.47 7.93 -16.17
N ASP A 59 -1.54 7.63 -17.47
CA ASP A 59 -0.56 6.78 -18.17
C ASP A 59 0.83 7.43 -18.14
N LYS A 60 0.93 8.75 -18.39
CA LYS A 60 2.21 9.48 -18.31
C LYS A 60 2.82 9.41 -16.91
N PHE A 61 2.01 9.64 -15.87
CA PHE A 61 2.44 9.55 -14.48
C PHE A 61 2.93 8.14 -14.17
N PHE A 62 2.13 7.13 -14.49
CA PHE A 62 2.43 5.73 -14.24
C PHE A 62 3.74 5.29 -14.91
N ARG A 63 3.96 5.64 -16.19
CA ARG A 63 5.22 5.33 -16.90
C ARG A 63 6.46 5.94 -16.25
N ASN A 64 6.33 7.09 -15.61
CA ASN A 64 7.45 7.72 -14.91
C ASN A 64 7.66 7.12 -13.52
N VAL A 65 6.60 6.88 -12.77
CA VAL A 65 6.67 6.22 -11.46
C VAL A 65 7.25 4.82 -11.59
N MET A 66 6.89 4.06 -12.62
CA MET A 66 7.41 2.69 -12.85
C MET A 66 8.93 2.63 -13.11
N LYS A 67 9.61 3.77 -13.32
CA LYS A 67 11.08 3.84 -13.44
C LYS A 67 11.77 4.02 -12.08
N LEU A 68 11.02 4.29 -11.02
CA LEU A 68 11.56 4.47 -9.68
C LEU A 68 11.97 3.12 -9.08
N GLU A 69 12.90 3.16 -8.14
CA GLU A 69 13.48 1.97 -7.53
C GLU A 69 12.66 1.51 -6.32
N PHE A 70 11.56 0.81 -6.59
CA PHE A 70 10.75 0.14 -5.56
C PHE A 70 10.39 -1.28 -6.01
N LYS A 71 10.03 -2.11 -5.03
CA LYS A 71 9.45 -3.43 -5.26
C LYS A 71 8.01 -3.42 -4.80
N PHE A 72 7.16 -4.21 -5.45
CA PHE A 72 5.79 -4.36 -4.99
C PHE A 72 5.30 -5.79 -5.15
N LYS A 73 4.35 -6.17 -4.30
CA LYS A 73 3.62 -7.44 -4.36
C LYS A 73 2.13 -7.13 -4.22
N ILE A 74 1.31 -7.80 -5.01
CA ILE A 74 -0.13 -7.59 -5.00
C ILE A 74 -0.78 -8.94 -4.77
N ALA A 75 -1.69 -9.02 -3.81
CA ALA A 75 -2.55 -10.16 -3.62
C ALA A 75 -3.99 -9.74 -3.93
N ILE A 76 -4.62 -10.42 -4.89
CA ILE A 76 -5.99 -10.11 -5.35
C ILE A 76 -6.91 -11.24 -4.92
N PHE A 77 -8.00 -10.88 -4.24
CA PHE A 77 -9.01 -11.81 -3.76
C PHE A 77 -10.35 -11.46 -4.36
N LYS A 78 -10.96 -12.42 -5.03
CA LYS A 78 -12.31 -12.29 -5.58
C LYS A 78 -13.30 -12.90 -4.59
N ASN A 79 -14.37 -12.16 -4.32
CA ASN A 79 -15.48 -12.51 -3.45
C ASN A 79 -15.05 -13.03 -2.07
N PRO A 80 -14.36 -12.21 -1.25
CA PRO A 80 -13.98 -12.65 0.08
C PRO A 80 -15.21 -12.81 0.97
N ILE A 81 -15.66 -14.06 1.15
CA ILE A 81 -16.78 -14.43 2.04
C ILE A 81 -16.41 -14.15 3.51
N LEU A 82 -15.12 -14.23 3.85
CA LEU A 82 -14.58 -13.96 5.19
C LEU A 82 -13.34 -13.04 5.10
N PRO A 83 -13.52 -11.72 4.99
CA PRO A 83 -12.43 -10.74 4.83
C PRO A 83 -11.36 -10.86 5.93
N GLU A 84 -11.79 -11.17 7.15
CA GLU A 84 -10.91 -11.32 8.30
C GLU A 84 -9.88 -12.45 8.21
N LYS A 85 -10.27 -13.60 7.64
CA LYS A 85 -9.38 -14.76 7.45
C LYS A 85 -8.50 -14.58 6.22
N MET A 86 -9.05 -13.94 5.20
CA MET A 86 -8.32 -13.52 4.01
C MET A 86 -7.13 -12.65 4.41
N ILE A 87 -7.34 -11.57 5.17
CA ILE A 87 -6.28 -10.63 5.59
C ILE A 87 -5.10 -11.34 6.27
N GLU A 88 -5.35 -12.27 7.20
CA GLU A 88 -4.28 -13.01 7.88
C GLU A 88 -3.46 -13.85 6.89
N THR A 89 -4.14 -14.54 5.97
CA THR A 89 -3.52 -15.31 4.88
C THR A 89 -2.73 -14.40 3.95
N VAL A 90 -3.29 -13.25 3.59
CA VAL A 90 -2.62 -12.26 2.74
C VAL A 90 -1.31 -11.81 3.36
N PHE A 91 -1.34 -11.40 4.62
CA PHE A 91 -0.15 -10.96 5.33
C PHE A 91 0.89 -12.05 5.45
N GLN A 92 0.45 -13.30 5.61
CA GLN A 92 1.34 -14.45 5.58
C GLN A 92 1.99 -14.66 4.22
N HIS A 93 1.41 -14.23 3.11
CA HIS A 93 2.04 -14.41 1.79
C HIS A 93 2.78 -13.16 1.30
N LEU A 94 2.31 -11.96 1.64
CA LEU A 94 2.92 -10.70 1.24
C LEU A 94 4.20 -10.41 2.03
N ILE A 95 4.22 -10.71 3.34
CA ILE A 95 5.39 -10.44 4.18
C ILE A 95 6.34 -11.62 4.09
N THR A 96 7.38 -11.49 3.29
CA THR A 96 8.46 -12.50 3.16
C THR A 96 9.81 -11.98 3.62
N GLU A 97 9.89 -10.67 3.84
CA GLU A 97 11.10 -9.90 4.09
C GLU A 97 11.36 -9.75 5.59
N LYS A 98 12.63 -9.64 5.96
CA LYS A 98 13.09 -9.42 7.34
C LYS A 98 13.60 -7.98 7.50
N TYR A 99 13.65 -7.47 8.73
CA TYR A 99 14.13 -6.11 9.06
C TYR A 99 13.23 -4.96 8.53
N ILE A 100 11.94 -5.09 8.77
CA ILE A 100 10.96 -4.05 8.46
C ILE A 100 11.15 -2.89 9.44
N LYS A 101 11.39 -1.68 8.93
CA LYS A 101 11.42 -0.50 9.81
C LYS A 101 10.00 -0.09 10.16
N ASN A 102 9.20 0.27 9.15
CA ASN A 102 7.85 0.79 9.35
C ASN A 102 6.84 0.06 8.44
N ILE A 103 5.65 -0.20 8.98
CA ILE A 103 4.46 -0.57 8.18
C ILE A 103 3.39 0.49 8.36
N TYR A 104 2.91 1.01 7.25
CA TYR A 104 1.78 1.92 7.16
C TYR A 104 0.58 1.20 6.54
N VAL A 105 -0.54 1.20 7.25
CA VAL A 105 -1.80 0.61 6.78
C VAL A 105 -2.78 1.74 6.53
N ASP A 106 -3.27 1.85 5.31
CA ASP A 106 -4.25 2.86 4.93
C ASP A 106 -5.71 2.44 5.27
N GLY A 107 -6.60 3.42 5.40
CA GLY A 107 -8.05 3.20 5.47
C GLY A 107 -8.66 3.07 6.87
N LYS A 108 -8.25 3.88 7.86
CA LYS A 108 -8.85 3.95 9.22
C LYS A 108 -9.14 2.56 9.84
N LYS A 109 -8.23 1.59 9.64
CA LYS A 109 -8.48 0.21 10.05
C LYS A 109 -8.62 0.06 11.57
N PRO A 110 -9.49 -0.83 12.05
CA PRO A 110 -9.69 -1.09 13.48
C PRO A 110 -8.46 -1.74 14.12
N LYS A 111 -8.26 -1.53 15.43
CA LYS A 111 -7.09 -2.04 16.18
C LYS A 111 -6.86 -3.56 16.09
N TRP A 112 -7.90 -4.36 15.87
CA TRP A 112 -7.74 -5.81 15.71
C TRP A 112 -6.92 -6.17 14.47
N TYR A 113 -6.97 -5.33 13.43
CA TYR A 113 -6.23 -5.50 12.19
C TYR A 113 -4.72 -5.37 12.44
N GLU A 114 -4.32 -4.32 13.16
CA GLU A 114 -2.93 -4.14 13.62
C GLU A 114 -2.45 -5.32 14.48
N ARG A 115 -3.31 -5.82 15.37
CA ARG A 115 -2.98 -6.96 16.24
C ARG A 115 -2.75 -8.23 15.44
N LYS A 116 -3.60 -8.53 14.44
CA LYS A 116 -3.42 -9.69 13.54
C LYS A 116 -2.13 -9.56 12.73
N LEU A 117 -1.87 -8.39 12.15
CA LEU A 117 -0.64 -8.14 11.40
C LEU A 117 0.62 -8.34 12.27
N LYS A 118 0.61 -7.82 13.51
CA LYS A 118 1.70 -8.06 14.49
C LYS A 118 1.88 -9.53 14.85
N LYS A 119 0.79 -10.30 14.93
CA LYS A 119 0.85 -11.75 15.15
C LYS A 119 1.54 -12.42 13.97
N VAL A 120 1.09 -12.16 12.74
CA VAL A 120 1.69 -12.73 11.50
C VAL A 120 3.19 -12.41 11.40
N LEU A 121 3.57 -11.16 11.69
CA LEU A 121 4.98 -10.74 11.72
C LEU A 121 5.81 -11.56 12.72
N ARG A 122 5.28 -11.75 13.93
CA ARG A 122 5.92 -12.53 14.99
C ARG A 122 6.05 -14.00 14.60
N ASP A 123 4.97 -14.60 14.08
CA ASP A 123 4.92 -16.00 13.67
C ASP A 123 5.94 -16.29 12.55
N LYS A 124 6.23 -15.28 11.72
CA LYS A 124 7.25 -15.33 10.67
C LYS A 124 8.67 -14.97 11.10
N GLY A 125 8.87 -14.60 12.37
CA GLY A 125 10.16 -14.11 12.87
C GLY A 125 10.59 -12.78 12.22
N ALA A 126 9.67 -12.00 11.69
CA ALA A 126 9.94 -10.67 11.13
C ALA A 126 9.81 -9.62 12.24
N SER A 127 10.90 -8.91 12.54
CA SER A 127 10.88 -7.78 13.46
C SER A 127 10.44 -6.50 12.75
N VAL A 128 9.57 -5.73 13.42
CA VAL A 128 9.07 -4.43 12.95
C VAL A 128 9.33 -3.37 14.01
N LYS A 129 9.99 -2.27 13.64
CA LYS A 129 10.25 -1.16 14.58
C LYS A 129 8.97 -0.35 14.86
N LYS A 130 8.13 -0.11 13.85
CA LYS A 130 6.87 0.64 13.99
C LYS A 130 5.77 0.13 13.04
N LEU A 131 4.56 -0.02 13.55
CA LEU A 131 3.36 -0.32 12.76
C LEU A 131 2.31 0.74 13.09
N LYS A 132 1.76 1.40 12.06
CA LYS A 132 0.83 2.53 12.22
C LYS A 132 -0.30 2.42 11.20
N THR A 133 -1.55 2.33 11.67
CA THR A 133 -2.70 2.68 10.83
C THR A 133 -2.76 4.19 10.64
N VAL A 134 -2.88 4.63 9.40
CA VAL A 134 -2.98 6.05 9.07
C VAL A 134 -4.45 6.47 9.11
N ARG A 135 -4.72 7.65 9.69
CA ARG A 135 -6.07 8.15 9.97
C ARG A 135 -6.60 9.09 8.88
N ASP A 136 -5.72 9.77 8.18
CA ASP A 136 -6.02 10.63 7.05
C ASP A 136 -5.25 10.08 5.85
N GLU A 137 -5.80 10.21 4.65
CA GLU A 137 -5.01 10.06 3.41
C GLU A 137 -3.70 10.80 3.65
N ILE A 138 -2.57 10.11 3.54
CA ILE A 138 -1.29 10.73 3.82
C ILE A 138 -1.16 11.90 2.84
N SER A 139 -1.35 13.13 3.32
CA SER A 139 -0.92 14.32 2.60
C SER A 139 0.60 14.45 2.81
N GLN A 140 1.36 13.43 2.42
CA GLN A 140 2.77 13.59 2.11
C GLN A 140 2.82 13.87 0.62
N PRO A 141 3.62 14.85 0.18
CA PRO A 141 3.73 15.15 -1.23
C PRO A 141 4.33 13.92 -1.95
N GLY A 142 3.47 13.12 -2.59
CA GLY A 142 3.87 12.05 -3.50
C GLY A 142 3.32 10.64 -3.23
N ILE A 143 2.65 10.36 -2.11
CA ILE A 143 1.95 9.07 -1.87
C ILE A 143 0.66 9.33 -1.11
#